data_AF-A0A2D6XCZ3-F1
#
_entry.id   AF-A0A2D6XCZ3-F1
#
_cell.length_a   1.000
_cell.length_b   1.000
_cell.length_c   1.000
_cell.angle_alpha   90.00
_cell.angle_beta   90.00
_cell.angle_gamma   90.00
#
_symmetry.space_group_name_H-M   'P 1'
#
loop_
_entity.id
_entity.type
_entity.pdbx_description
1 polymer ?
#
loop_
_entity_poly.entity_id
_entity_poly.type
_entity_poly.pdbx_seq_one_letter_code
_entity_poly.pdbx_strand_id
1 'polypeptide(L)'
;MAVTNPFKITYISREVGGTTSYQLLGPYVIDKGHDHLRLVFDVIVVGTSHSNLQSKCDDLETDFRKRMEHDDVLKIDIGGSVWTYTHGTDLFDGSASLTKSGNPETDFGFSRAYTCTVEAQLPADQDNGLRSVEVVVDYTPSRQRTVTMRGTYTGLSGANAKTKYEADFDAEATEYLDAVDSSATWELVDESGVFGTRHRGSSNNPFPHLWHFTRQYSELIHEQLLSTLDDTTIKDHRVNFSDLSNHPGDSRQDIYRLRRCIGTYECAIDIDVSTDLYDAFEKKVRPHLIAHFEANFKPTVFALDSKKVSYDETAKRMSVEFQFIYQAPKSEAVVEIAQSCAFRESRTIDYTPVHGKNEFSMNADPGWTVLHRIWSRVVIVVGSENPKVRIAEKPLAGDAGPFSDTIGGQDGPDKHGGKNPVRPEGWNVIESTSEVVDTYIGDSELHGQMRLARLNETVIEQYHRAPDQTTEPPIQRGAKKPGK
;
A
#
# COMPACT_ATOMS: atom_id res chain seq x y z
N MET A 1 42.52 61.71 29.93
CA MET A 1 43.68 60.80 29.78
C MET A 1 43.08 59.43 29.44
N ALA A 2 43.47 58.81 28.33
CA ALA A 2 42.93 57.49 27.98
C ALA A 2 43.49 56.46 28.97
N VAL A 3 42.61 55.82 29.74
CA VAL A 3 42.98 54.68 30.58
C VAL A 3 43.07 53.47 29.65
N THR A 4 44.22 52.81 29.62
CA THR A 4 44.38 51.58 28.84
C THR A 4 43.65 50.45 29.54
N ASN A 5 42.58 49.95 28.90
CA ASN A 5 41.88 48.78 29.41
C ASN A 5 42.66 47.51 29.02
N PRO A 6 42.84 46.54 29.93
CA PRO A 6 43.50 45.27 29.63
C PRO A 6 42.63 44.31 28.79
N PHE A 7 41.42 44.74 28.44
CA PHE A 7 40.43 43.99 27.67
C PHE A 7 40.05 44.78 26.42
N LYS A 8 39.81 44.06 25.32
CA LYS A 8 39.43 44.63 24.03
C LYS A 8 38.43 43.72 23.35
N ILE A 9 37.32 44.30 22.88
CA ILE A 9 36.30 43.58 22.11
C ILE A 9 36.19 44.26 20.75
N THR A 10 36.23 43.49 19.67
CA THR A 10 36.03 43.98 18.31
C THR A 10 34.79 43.32 17.74
N TYR A 11 33.76 44.10 17.42
CA TYR A 11 32.56 43.65 16.73
C TYR A 11 32.56 44.21 15.32
N ILE A 12 32.63 43.34 14.31
CA ILE A 12 32.84 43.72 12.90
C ILE A 12 34.17 44.46 12.77
N SER A 13 34.14 45.78 12.65
CA SER A 13 35.32 46.67 12.60
C SER A 13 35.42 47.60 13.81
N ARG A 14 34.40 47.61 14.69
CA ARG A 14 34.35 48.50 15.84
C ARG A 14 35.06 47.87 17.03
N GLU A 15 36.14 48.53 17.45
CA GLU A 15 36.89 48.20 18.64
C GLU A 15 36.41 49.00 19.86
N VAL A 16 36.15 48.31 20.96
CA VAL A 16 35.86 48.87 22.28
C VAL A 16 36.88 48.34 23.30
N GLY A 17 37.27 49.17 24.26
CA GLY A 17 38.38 48.89 25.18
C GLY A 17 39.74 49.28 24.61
N GLY A 18 40.82 48.67 25.14
CA GLY A 18 42.19 48.99 24.77
C GLY A 18 42.56 50.47 24.94
N THR A 19 43.07 51.09 23.88
CA THR A 19 43.45 52.53 23.83
C THR A 19 42.41 53.41 23.13
N THR A 20 41.20 52.90 22.90
CA THR A 20 40.16 53.63 22.16
C THR A 20 39.43 54.68 23.03
N SER A 21 38.57 55.49 22.42
CA SER A 21 37.66 56.39 23.15
C SER A 21 36.41 55.70 23.74
N TYR A 22 36.32 54.38 23.60
CA TYR A 22 35.23 53.55 24.09
C TYR A 22 35.77 52.71 25.26
N GLN A 23 35.52 53.16 26.49
CA GLN A 23 36.07 52.51 27.68
C GLN A 23 35.12 51.41 28.15
N LEU A 24 35.61 50.19 28.30
CA LEU A 24 34.86 49.12 28.98
C LEU A 24 34.76 49.43 30.47
N LEU A 25 33.56 49.31 31.02
CA LEU A 25 33.25 49.52 32.44
C LEU A 25 32.80 48.20 33.08
N GLY A 26 33.29 47.93 34.29
CA GLY A 26 32.76 46.86 35.13
C GLY A 26 33.12 45.43 34.68
N PRO A 27 32.50 44.42 35.29
CA PRO A 27 32.64 43.03 34.89
C PRO A 27 31.92 42.79 33.56
N TYR A 28 32.53 41.99 32.68
CA TYR A 28 31.83 41.42 31.54
C TYR A 28 31.22 40.06 31.93
N VAL A 29 30.11 39.70 31.31
CA VAL A 29 29.52 38.37 31.44
C VAL A 29 29.75 37.64 30.13
N ILE A 30 30.44 36.51 30.20
CA ILE A 30 30.58 35.58 29.07
C ILE A 30 29.91 34.28 29.48
N ASP A 31 28.83 33.98 28.80
CA ASP A 31 28.12 32.72 28.88
C ASP A 31 28.37 31.98 27.56
N LYS A 32 29.06 30.84 27.64
CA LYS A 32 29.45 30.04 26.48
C LYS A 32 28.98 28.62 26.72
N GLY A 33 27.94 28.23 25.99
CA GLY A 33 27.44 26.86 25.93
C GLY A 33 27.99 26.09 24.74
N HIS A 34 27.41 24.90 24.50
CA HIS A 34 27.74 24.05 23.35
C HIS A 34 27.31 24.68 22.01
N ASP A 35 26.14 25.31 21.98
CA ASP A 35 25.54 25.85 20.74
C ASP A 35 25.38 27.38 20.75
N HIS A 36 25.73 28.05 21.85
CA HIS A 36 25.51 29.49 22.01
C HIS A 36 26.67 30.21 22.70
N LEU A 37 26.81 31.49 22.38
CA LEU A 37 27.68 32.46 23.03
C LEU A 37 26.85 33.70 23.36
N ARG A 38 26.92 34.17 24.60
CA ARG A 38 26.37 35.44 25.03
C ARG A 38 27.44 36.23 25.76
N LEU A 39 27.76 37.40 25.22
CA LEU A 39 28.74 38.33 25.76
C LEU A 39 28.02 39.64 26.10
N VAL A 40 28.01 40.00 27.37
CA VAL A 40 27.44 41.26 27.87
C VAL A 40 28.53 42.11 28.49
N PHE A 41 28.63 43.38 28.10
CA PHE A 41 29.61 44.31 28.64
C PHE A 41 29.11 45.75 28.55
N ASP A 42 29.59 46.60 29.46
CA ASP A 42 29.27 48.02 29.45
C ASP A 42 30.40 48.84 28.81
N VAL A 43 30.01 49.82 27.99
CA VAL A 43 30.91 50.75 27.30
C VAL A 43 30.56 52.18 27.70
N ILE A 44 31.53 52.91 28.21
CA ILE A 44 31.47 54.38 28.36
C ILE A 44 32.09 55.03 27.12
N VAL A 45 31.28 55.82 26.43
CA VAL A 45 31.70 56.71 25.34
C VAL A 45 32.11 58.05 25.94
N VAL A 46 33.33 58.52 25.66
CA VAL A 46 33.82 59.83 26.14
C VAL A 46 34.13 60.76 24.97
N GLY A 47 33.54 61.96 25.00
CA GLY A 47 33.78 63.04 24.03
C GLY A 47 34.64 64.18 24.60
N THR A 48 35.27 64.96 23.74
CA THR A 48 35.95 66.22 24.12
C THR A 48 35.03 67.45 23.99
N SER A 49 33.86 67.28 23.36
CA SER A 49 32.79 68.26 23.19
C SER A 49 31.45 67.53 23.09
N HIS A 50 30.31 68.24 23.18
CA HIS A 50 28.99 67.62 23.02
C HIS A 50 28.78 67.05 21.61
N SER A 51 29.23 67.77 20.57
CA SER A 51 29.15 67.27 19.19
C SER A 51 30.02 66.03 18.99
N ASN A 52 31.23 66.00 19.56
CA ASN A 52 32.11 64.83 19.48
C ASN A 52 31.52 63.62 20.21
N LEU A 53 30.89 63.83 21.37
CA LEU A 53 30.19 62.77 22.08
C LEU A 53 29.04 62.21 21.25
N GLN A 54 28.19 63.08 20.70
CA GLN A 54 27.04 62.67 19.88
C GLN A 54 27.49 61.82 18.69
N SER A 55 28.47 62.30 17.90
CA SER A 55 28.99 61.54 16.76
C SER A 55 29.55 60.18 17.17
N LYS A 56 30.29 60.09 18.29
CA LYS A 56 30.82 58.81 18.78
C LYS A 56 29.73 57.85 19.24
N CYS A 57 28.67 58.37 19.85
CA CYS A 57 27.50 57.59 20.23
C CYS A 57 26.76 57.06 18.99
N ASP A 58 26.53 57.92 17.99
CA ASP A 58 25.87 57.54 16.73
C ASP A 58 26.70 56.49 15.96
N ASP A 59 28.03 56.62 15.96
CA ASP A 59 28.95 55.64 15.39
C ASP A 59 28.87 54.28 16.11
N LEU A 60 28.86 54.28 17.45
CA LEU A 60 28.74 53.05 18.24
C LEU A 60 27.38 52.38 18.01
N GLU A 61 26.29 53.15 18.04
CA GLU A 61 24.94 52.67 17.76
C GLU A 61 24.83 52.12 16.34
N THR A 62 25.42 52.80 15.35
CA THR A 62 25.41 52.34 13.97
C THR A 62 26.17 51.03 13.82
N ASP A 63 27.36 50.91 14.41
CA ASP A 63 28.19 49.71 14.25
C ASP A 63 27.63 48.50 15.00
N PHE A 64 27.08 48.67 16.21
CA PHE A 64 26.46 47.56 16.94
C PHE A 64 25.05 47.22 16.45
N ARG A 65 24.41 48.07 15.63
CA ARG A 65 23.17 47.74 14.91
C ARG A 65 23.44 47.11 13.54
N LYS A 66 24.67 47.14 13.03
CA LYS A 66 25.01 46.44 11.79
C LYS A 66 24.85 44.95 12.02
N ARG A 67 24.16 44.31 11.09
CA ARG A 67 24.15 42.86 10.98
C ARG A 67 25.51 42.42 10.47
N MET A 68 26.06 41.36 11.05
CA MET A 68 27.30 40.77 10.55
C MET A 68 27.07 40.16 9.16
N GLU A 69 28.00 40.43 8.25
CA GLU A 69 28.10 39.83 6.93
C GLU A 69 29.14 38.70 6.93
N HIS A 70 29.24 37.95 5.82
CA HIS A 70 30.25 36.89 5.70
C HIS A 70 31.66 37.46 5.92
N ASP A 71 32.49 36.73 6.67
CA ASP A 71 33.84 37.11 7.08
C ASP A 71 33.96 38.26 8.09
N ASP A 72 32.85 38.83 8.56
CA ASP A 72 32.89 39.75 9.70
C ASP A 72 33.33 39.02 10.96
N VAL A 73 34.07 39.71 11.83
CA VAL A 73 34.74 39.06 12.95
C VAL A 73 34.26 39.62 14.29
N LEU A 74 33.96 38.73 15.22
CA LEU A 74 33.94 39.03 16.65
C LEU A 74 35.30 38.61 17.24
N LYS A 75 36.07 39.57 17.76
CA LYS A 75 37.29 39.28 18.53
C LYS A 75 37.08 39.68 19.98
N ILE A 76 37.39 38.76 20.88
CA ILE A 76 37.35 38.98 22.33
C ILE A 76 38.78 38.77 22.83
N ASP A 77 39.47 39.85 23.18
CA ASP A 77 40.82 39.84 23.75
C ASP A 77 40.73 40.14 25.25
N ILE A 78 41.04 39.12 26.04
CA ILE A 78 40.99 39.17 27.50
C ILE A 78 42.38 38.93 28.04
N GLY A 79 43.08 40.02 28.41
CA GLY A 79 44.41 39.93 29.01
C GLY A 79 45.43 39.20 28.11
N GLY A 80 45.31 39.32 26.79
CA GLY A 80 46.17 38.65 25.81
C GLY A 80 45.67 37.29 25.32
N SER A 81 44.58 36.76 25.90
CA SER A 81 43.89 35.59 25.35
C SER A 81 42.86 36.05 24.32
N VAL A 82 43.12 35.76 23.04
CA VAL A 82 42.29 36.21 21.93
C VAL A 82 41.40 35.08 21.43
N TRP A 83 40.08 35.27 21.54
CA TRP A 83 39.09 34.45 20.85
C TRP A 83 38.63 35.17 19.59
N THR A 84 38.69 34.49 18.44
CA THR A 84 38.28 35.03 17.16
C THR A 84 37.17 34.15 16.61
N TYR A 85 36.03 34.77 16.30
CA TYR A 85 34.88 34.12 15.69
C TYR A 85 34.56 34.83 14.38
N THR A 86 34.63 34.10 13.27
CA THR A 86 34.38 34.62 11.92
C THR A 86 32.98 34.25 11.45
N HIS A 87 32.15 35.24 11.15
CA HIS A 87 30.78 35.05 10.72
C HIS A 87 30.72 34.30 9.38
N GLY A 88 29.97 33.21 9.36
CA GLY A 88 29.79 32.38 8.16
C GLY A 88 30.98 31.49 7.78
N THR A 89 32.12 31.58 8.45
CA THR A 89 33.27 30.67 8.24
C THR A 89 33.40 29.70 9.41
N ASP A 90 33.31 30.22 10.64
CA ASP A 90 33.35 29.41 11.87
C ASP A 90 31.95 29.02 12.37
N LEU A 91 30.95 29.07 11.49
CA LEU A 91 29.51 28.89 11.80
C LEU A 91 28.97 29.82 12.90
N PHE A 92 29.71 30.89 13.17
CA PHE A 92 29.31 31.97 14.04
C PHE A 92 28.16 32.74 13.39
N ASP A 93 27.00 32.76 14.04
CA ASP A 93 25.86 33.59 13.66
C ASP A 93 25.55 34.55 14.80
N GLY A 94 26.30 35.65 14.84
CA GLY A 94 26.23 36.66 15.88
C GLY A 94 25.34 37.83 15.52
N SER A 95 24.55 38.28 16.50
CA SER A 95 23.85 39.55 16.50
C SER A 95 24.27 40.34 17.72
N ALA A 96 24.31 41.66 17.57
CA ALA A 96 24.54 42.54 18.71
C ALA A 96 23.31 43.42 18.94
N SER A 97 23.12 43.77 20.20
CA SER A 97 22.19 44.79 20.63
C SER A 97 22.90 45.76 21.55
N LEU A 98 22.47 47.02 21.51
CA LEU A 98 23.04 48.10 22.27
C LEU A 98 21.92 48.87 22.94
N THR A 99 21.98 48.95 24.27
CA THR A 99 21.00 49.69 25.07
C THR A 99 21.71 50.76 25.88
N LYS A 100 21.23 51.99 25.86
CA LYS A 100 21.77 53.04 26.72
C LYS A 100 21.48 52.70 28.19
N SER A 101 22.50 52.71 29.06
CA SER A 101 22.35 52.24 30.45
C SER A 101 21.53 53.19 31.32
N GLY A 102 21.55 54.50 31.00
CA GLY A 102 20.78 55.52 31.72
C GLY A 102 21.30 55.80 33.13
N ASN A 103 22.50 55.34 33.48
CA ASN A 103 23.07 55.53 34.80
C ASN A 103 23.51 57.01 35.01
N PRO A 104 22.89 57.77 35.95
CA PRO A 104 23.21 59.18 36.17
C PRO A 104 24.67 59.44 36.55
N GLU A 105 25.35 58.45 37.15
CA GLU A 105 26.75 58.58 37.57
C GLU A 105 27.74 58.47 36.42
N THR A 106 27.34 57.91 35.28
CA THR A 106 28.19 57.78 34.08
C THR A 106 27.69 58.63 32.91
N ASP A 107 26.40 58.97 32.90
CA ASP A 107 25.73 59.78 31.88
C ASP A 107 25.75 61.27 32.21
N PHE A 108 26.92 61.82 32.56
CA PHE A 108 27.07 63.25 32.88
C PHE A 108 28.06 63.95 31.94
N GLY A 109 27.83 65.24 31.69
CA GLY A 109 28.72 66.06 30.86
C GLY A 109 29.01 65.44 29.48
N PHE A 110 30.28 65.11 29.25
CA PHE A 110 30.80 64.56 27.98
C PHE A 110 30.92 63.02 27.95
N SER A 111 30.21 62.29 28.81
CA SER A 111 30.19 60.82 28.79
C SER A 111 28.79 60.24 28.70
N ARG A 112 28.67 59.06 28.05
CA ARG A 112 27.44 58.24 27.99
C ARG A 112 27.81 56.77 28.14
N ALA A 113 27.02 56.01 28.88
CA ALA A 113 27.20 54.58 29.07
C ALA A 113 26.15 53.78 28.29
N TYR A 114 26.60 52.68 27.71
CA TYR A 114 25.80 51.72 26.96
C TYR A 114 26.11 50.30 27.43
N THR A 115 25.10 49.45 27.47
CA THR A 115 25.25 48.01 27.65
C THR A 115 25.16 47.36 26.28
N CYS A 116 26.26 46.73 25.86
CA CYS A 116 26.33 45.92 24.65
C CYS A 116 26.02 44.46 25.02
N THR A 117 25.16 43.81 24.23
CA THR A 117 24.94 42.37 24.30
C THR A 117 25.19 41.77 22.93
N VAL A 118 26.15 40.85 22.82
CA VAL A 118 26.42 40.07 21.63
C VAL A 118 25.96 38.65 21.88
N GLU A 119 24.99 38.18 21.11
CA GLU A 119 24.44 36.83 21.17
C GLU A 119 24.72 36.13 19.86
N ALA A 120 25.27 34.93 19.92
CA ALA A 120 25.61 34.16 18.74
C ALA A 120 25.35 32.68 18.90
N GLN A 121 25.09 32.01 17.78
CA GLN A 121 25.15 30.55 17.71
C GLN A 121 26.55 30.08 17.38
N LEU A 122 27.01 29.03 18.05
CA LEU A 122 28.26 28.32 17.79
C LEU A 122 27.97 26.98 17.09
N PRO A 123 28.90 26.43 16.28
CA PRO A 123 28.75 25.07 15.76
C PRO A 123 28.73 24.08 16.93
N ALA A 124 27.92 23.02 16.81
CA ALA A 124 28.03 21.88 17.71
C ALA A 124 29.35 21.19 17.40
N ASP A 125 30.36 21.42 18.25
CA ASP A 125 31.70 20.87 18.11
C ASP A 125 31.79 19.44 18.67
N GLN A 126 30.95 19.12 19.64
CA GLN A 126 30.69 17.77 20.12
C GLN A 126 29.74 17.05 19.13
N ASP A 127 30.10 15.83 18.71
CA ASP A 127 29.25 14.89 17.95
C ASP A 127 29.06 15.16 16.45
N ASN A 128 30.17 15.36 15.72
CA ASN A 128 30.20 15.42 14.24
C ASN A 128 29.30 16.50 13.60
N GLY A 129 28.82 17.46 14.39
CA GLY A 129 27.92 18.52 13.97
C GLY A 129 26.44 18.23 14.24
N LEU A 130 26.06 17.13 14.90
CA LEU A 130 24.69 16.90 15.32
C LEU A 130 24.32 17.82 16.49
N ARG A 131 23.31 18.69 16.32
CA ARG A 131 22.85 19.61 17.38
C ARG A 131 21.78 19.01 18.27
N SER A 132 20.83 18.32 17.64
CA SER A 132 19.67 17.79 18.32
C SER A 132 19.06 16.71 17.46
N VAL A 133 18.58 15.65 18.10
CA VAL A 133 17.78 14.62 17.46
C VAL A 133 16.64 14.24 18.40
N GLU A 134 15.47 14.05 17.82
CA GLU A 134 14.29 13.55 18.47
C GLU A 134 13.83 12.31 17.72
N VAL A 135 13.62 11.22 18.46
CA VAL A 135 13.18 9.94 17.94
C VAL A 135 11.78 9.66 18.48
N VAL A 136 10.81 9.50 17.58
CA VAL A 136 9.42 9.19 17.90
C VAL A 136 9.10 7.81 17.34
N VAL A 137 8.51 6.94 18.18
CA VAL A 137 8.13 5.58 17.79
C VAL A 137 6.61 5.44 17.87
N ASP A 138 5.98 5.23 16.72
CA ASP A 138 4.55 5.03 16.58
C ASP A 138 4.23 3.56 16.26
N TYR A 139 3.03 3.12 16.61
CA TYR A 139 2.53 1.77 16.34
C TYR A 139 1.25 1.82 15.53
N THR A 140 1.21 1.07 14.44
CA THR A 140 -0.03 0.82 13.71
C THR A 140 -0.92 -0.18 14.48
N PRO A 141 -2.23 -0.29 14.14
CA PRO A 141 -3.10 -1.30 14.74
C PRO A 141 -2.62 -2.75 14.53
N SER A 142 -1.86 -3.02 13.45
CA SER A 142 -1.21 -4.31 13.20
C SER A 142 0.08 -4.51 13.99
N ARG A 143 0.43 -3.60 14.91
CA ARG A 143 1.66 -3.58 15.71
C ARG A 143 2.96 -3.36 14.90
N GLN A 144 2.85 -2.88 13.67
CA GLN A 144 4.01 -2.41 12.92
C GLN A 144 4.53 -1.11 13.51
N ARG A 145 5.85 -1.04 13.73
CA ARG A 145 6.50 0.16 14.25
C ARG A 145 6.91 1.09 13.12
N THR A 146 6.69 2.37 13.35
CA THR A 146 7.22 3.47 12.53
C THR A 146 8.11 4.34 13.41
N VAL A 147 9.37 4.52 13.04
CA VAL A 147 10.33 5.35 13.76
C VAL A 147 10.57 6.62 12.96
N THR A 148 10.16 7.76 13.50
CA THR A 148 10.42 9.07 12.91
C THR A 148 11.56 9.75 13.66
N MET A 149 12.63 10.05 12.96
CA MET A 149 13.79 10.77 13.48
C MET A 149 13.81 12.16 12.87
N ARG A 150 13.82 13.19 13.71
CA ARG A 150 13.97 14.57 13.26
C ARG A 150 15.09 15.25 14.02
N GLY A 151 15.86 16.09 13.33
CA GLY A 151 17.01 16.70 13.96
C GLY A 151 17.59 17.84 13.18
N THR A 152 18.70 18.37 13.70
CA THR A 152 19.44 19.47 13.09
C THR A 152 20.92 19.15 13.07
N TYR A 153 21.54 19.24 11.91
CA TYR A 153 23.00 19.25 11.75
C TYR A 153 23.51 20.68 11.56
N THR A 154 24.69 20.95 12.12
CA THR A 154 25.54 22.06 11.76
C THR A 154 26.64 21.65 10.80
N GLY A 155 27.06 22.59 9.95
CA GLY A 155 28.34 22.44 9.25
C GLY A 155 29.51 22.43 10.23
N LEU A 156 30.66 21.97 9.76
CA LEU A 156 31.94 22.02 10.48
C LEU A 156 33.02 22.53 9.54
N SER A 157 34.22 22.81 10.05
CA SER A 157 35.34 23.27 9.22
C SER A 157 35.58 22.31 8.04
N GLY A 158 35.39 22.80 6.82
CA GLY A 158 35.57 22.04 5.58
C GLY A 158 34.34 21.29 5.03
N ALA A 159 33.20 21.25 5.73
CA ALA A 159 31.98 20.59 5.24
C ALA A 159 30.71 21.36 5.64
N ASN A 160 29.78 21.52 4.70
CA ASN A 160 28.48 22.12 5.01
C ASN A 160 27.60 21.14 5.83
N ALA A 161 26.50 21.64 6.41
CA ALA A 161 25.64 20.86 7.30
C ALA A 161 25.03 19.61 6.63
N LYS A 162 24.68 19.70 5.35
CA LYS A 162 24.10 18.58 4.58
C LYS A 162 25.13 17.50 4.32
N THR A 163 26.34 17.88 3.92
CA THR A 163 27.45 16.93 3.71
C THR A 163 27.80 16.19 5.01
N LYS A 164 27.71 16.86 6.16
CA LYS A 164 27.88 16.20 7.47
C LYS A 164 26.78 15.22 7.78
N TYR A 165 25.53 15.65 7.61
CA TYR A 165 24.38 14.77 7.74
C TYR A 165 24.48 13.51 6.86
N GLU A 166 24.77 13.67 5.57
CA GLU A 166 24.88 12.55 4.60
C GLU A 166 26.03 11.60 4.92
N ALA A 167 27.11 12.08 5.54
CA ALA A 167 28.26 11.25 5.89
C ALA A 167 28.05 10.47 7.19
N ASP A 168 27.38 11.07 8.18
CA ASP A 168 27.43 10.61 9.56
C ASP A 168 26.08 10.01 10.03
N PHE A 169 24.93 10.47 9.51
CA PHE A 169 23.63 10.14 10.12
C PHE A 169 23.13 8.71 9.85
N ASP A 170 23.60 8.04 8.80
CA ASP A 170 23.22 6.63 8.54
C ASP A 170 23.67 5.69 9.68
N ALA A 171 24.87 5.94 10.23
CA ALA A 171 25.38 5.19 11.37
C ALA A 171 24.58 5.49 12.65
N GLU A 172 24.34 6.77 12.93
CA GLU A 172 23.53 7.22 14.07
C GLU A 172 22.10 6.67 14.02
N ALA A 173 21.47 6.70 12.84
CA ALA A 173 20.14 6.13 12.64
C ALA A 173 20.14 4.62 12.95
N THR A 174 21.17 3.89 12.55
CA THR A 174 21.32 2.46 12.87
C THR A 174 21.39 2.25 14.39
N GLU A 175 22.17 3.05 15.12
CA GLU A 175 22.25 2.95 16.59
C GLU A 175 20.90 3.22 17.27
N TYR A 176 20.14 4.22 16.82
CA TYR A 176 18.80 4.50 17.33
C TYR A 176 17.80 3.38 17.00
N LEU A 177 17.85 2.83 15.79
CA LEU A 177 16.99 1.72 15.39
C LEU A 177 17.31 0.43 16.19
N ASP A 178 18.59 0.14 16.43
CA ASP A 178 19.03 -0.98 17.25
C ASP A 178 18.60 -0.82 18.71
N ALA A 179 18.62 0.41 19.23
CA ALA A 179 18.11 0.73 20.55
C ALA A 179 16.59 0.55 20.67
N VAL A 180 15.83 0.76 19.59
CA VAL A 180 14.40 0.43 19.54
C VAL A 180 14.20 -1.09 19.48
N ASP A 181 14.85 -1.76 18.53
CA ASP A 181 14.88 -3.22 18.39
C ASP A 181 15.93 -3.69 17.38
N SER A 182 17.08 -4.13 17.89
CA SER A 182 18.18 -4.72 17.11
C SER A 182 17.84 -6.00 16.34
N SER A 183 16.69 -6.63 16.59
CA SER A 183 16.25 -7.83 15.85
C SER A 183 15.30 -7.51 14.70
N ALA A 184 14.77 -6.29 14.64
CA ALA A 184 13.88 -5.85 13.59
C ALA A 184 14.66 -5.42 12.34
N THR A 185 14.08 -5.68 11.18
CA THR A 185 14.58 -5.10 9.92
C THR A 185 13.82 -3.82 9.62
N TRP A 186 14.57 -2.74 9.41
CA TRP A 186 14.04 -1.40 9.22
C TRP A 186 14.28 -0.92 7.80
N GLU A 187 13.25 -0.32 7.20
CA GLU A 187 13.33 0.29 5.89
C GLU A 187 13.16 1.80 6.00
N LEU A 188 14.05 2.58 5.37
CA LEU A 188 13.86 4.02 5.18
C LEU A 188 12.74 4.25 4.16
N VAL A 189 11.64 4.86 4.61
CA VAL A 189 10.41 5.08 3.81
C VAL A 189 10.31 6.51 3.32
N ASP A 190 10.79 7.46 4.11
CA ASP A 190 10.80 8.87 3.78
C ASP A 190 12.05 9.56 4.33
N GLU A 191 12.58 10.48 3.55
CA GLU A 191 13.68 11.34 3.92
C GLU A 191 13.43 12.73 3.33
N SER A 192 13.37 13.72 4.20
CA SER A 192 13.25 15.10 3.82
C SER A 192 14.22 15.95 4.62
N GLY A 193 14.65 17.05 4.02
CA GLY A 193 15.45 18.02 4.73
C GLY A 193 15.39 19.38 4.09
N VAL A 194 15.57 20.38 4.94
CA VAL A 194 15.49 21.78 4.58
C VAL A 194 16.67 22.49 5.20
N PHE A 195 17.37 23.28 4.39
CA PHE A 195 18.37 24.19 4.93
C PHE A 195 17.70 25.19 5.84
N GLY A 196 18.22 25.34 7.07
CA GLY A 196 17.77 26.39 7.97
C GLY A 196 17.86 27.73 7.25
N THR A 197 16.75 28.46 7.25
CA THR A 197 16.66 29.75 6.55
C THR A 197 17.71 30.69 7.10
N ARG A 198 18.74 31.04 6.31
CA ARG A 198 19.44 32.31 6.52
C ARG A 198 18.64 33.43 5.86
N HIS A 199 18.31 34.44 6.65
CA HIS A 199 17.76 35.70 6.18
C HIS A 199 18.63 36.25 5.03
N ARG A 200 18.05 36.34 3.82
CA ARG A 200 18.60 36.97 2.59
C ARG A 200 19.49 38.18 2.91
N GLY A 201 20.80 37.97 2.96
CA GLY A 201 21.83 39.00 2.84
C GLY A 201 22.49 38.83 1.48
N SER A 202 22.81 39.94 0.83
CA SER A 202 23.19 40.01 -0.59
C SER A 202 24.39 39.13 -0.98
N SER A 203 24.29 38.57 -2.18
CA SER A 203 25.33 37.97 -3.02
C SER A 203 26.01 36.65 -2.57
N ASN A 204 25.59 35.59 -3.27
CA ASN A 204 26.40 34.52 -3.88
C ASN A 204 26.83 33.25 -3.14
N ASN A 205 26.56 33.04 -1.87
CA ASN A 205 26.30 31.68 -1.34
C ASN A 205 26.00 31.78 0.15
N PRO A 206 24.77 31.53 0.62
CA PRO A 206 24.63 31.14 2.01
C PRO A 206 25.30 29.76 2.11
N PHE A 207 26.47 29.67 2.75
CA PHE A 207 26.87 28.38 3.31
C PHE A 207 25.70 27.93 4.18
N PRO A 208 25.01 26.83 3.88
CA PRO A 208 23.90 26.43 4.70
C PRO A 208 24.46 25.87 6.00
N HIS A 209 24.41 26.69 7.04
CA HIS A 209 25.00 26.37 8.33
C HIS A 209 24.19 25.36 9.12
N LEU A 210 22.89 25.24 8.82
CA LEU A 210 21.97 24.32 9.47
C LEU A 210 21.24 23.47 8.43
N TRP A 211 21.13 22.19 8.71
CA TRP A 211 20.32 21.24 7.96
C TRP A 211 19.31 20.62 8.91
N HIS A 212 18.04 20.96 8.74
CA HIS A 212 16.95 20.31 9.45
C HIS A 212 16.54 19.10 8.64
N PHE A 213 16.57 17.92 9.25
CA PHE A 213 16.21 16.67 8.57
C PHE A 213 15.03 16.00 9.26
N THR A 214 14.32 15.18 8.51
CA THR A 214 13.36 14.21 9.00
C THR A 214 13.54 12.93 8.21
N ARG A 215 13.75 11.81 8.90
CA ARG A 215 13.73 10.47 8.35
C ARG A 215 12.63 9.65 8.99
N GLN A 216 11.98 8.83 8.19
CA GLN A 216 10.97 7.90 8.66
C GLN A 216 11.36 6.50 8.26
N TYR A 217 11.50 5.63 9.25
CA TYR A 217 11.73 4.20 9.07
C TYR A 217 10.47 3.42 9.41
N SER A 218 10.19 2.38 8.65
CA SER A 218 9.13 1.41 8.96
C SER A 218 9.73 0.04 9.18
N GLU A 219 9.21 -0.66 10.17
CA GLU A 219 9.54 -2.06 10.39
C GLU A 219 9.01 -2.91 9.23
N LEU A 220 9.85 -3.80 8.70
CA LEU A 220 9.45 -4.82 7.72
C LEU A 220 9.02 -6.09 8.46
N ILE A 221 7.71 -6.35 8.47
CA ILE A 221 7.12 -7.56 9.09
C ILE A 221 6.89 -8.66 8.06
N HIS A 222 6.70 -8.28 6.81
CA HIS A 222 6.40 -9.19 5.71
C HIS A 222 7.52 -9.17 4.69
N GLU A 223 7.77 -10.34 4.10
CA GLU A 223 8.76 -10.49 3.05
C GLU A 223 8.38 -9.63 1.85
N GLN A 224 9.33 -8.82 1.36
CA GLN A 224 9.15 -8.03 0.14
C GLN A 224 9.24 -8.88 -1.12
N LEU A 225 10.01 -9.96 -1.06
CA LEU A 225 10.18 -10.94 -2.12
C LEU A 225 10.19 -12.35 -1.55
N LEU A 226 10.04 -13.34 -2.43
CA LEU A 226 10.04 -14.75 -2.02
C LEU A 226 11.31 -15.07 -1.21
N SER A 227 11.14 -15.39 0.08
CA SER A 227 12.23 -15.73 1.00
C SER A 227 13.26 -14.62 1.25
N THR A 228 12.90 -13.36 0.96
CA THR A 228 13.75 -12.20 1.20
C THR A 228 12.93 -11.12 1.89
N LEU A 229 13.32 -10.79 3.14
CA LEU A 229 12.60 -9.82 3.95
C LEU A 229 12.76 -8.40 3.41
N ASP A 230 13.99 -8.01 3.06
CA ASP A 230 14.37 -6.69 2.58
C ASP A 230 15.10 -6.80 1.24
N ASP A 231 14.51 -6.23 0.20
CA ASP A 231 15.10 -6.07 -1.11
C ASP A 231 15.40 -4.59 -1.33
N THR A 232 16.67 -4.26 -1.55
CA THR A 232 17.13 -2.87 -1.65
C THR A 232 16.45 -2.06 -2.77
N THR A 233 15.81 -2.70 -3.76
CA THR A 233 15.12 -2.01 -4.85
C THR A 233 13.67 -1.66 -4.54
N ILE A 234 13.02 -2.34 -3.59
CA ILE A 234 11.60 -2.17 -3.29
C ILE A 234 11.49 -1.40 -1.97
N LYS A 235 10.65 -0.36 -1.94
CA LYS A 235 10.39 0.49 -0.78
C LYS A 235 8.89 0.64 -0.53
N ASP A 236 8.47 0.82 0.73
CA ASP A 236 7.06 1.07 1.14
C ASP A 236 6.08 0.05 0.53
N HIS A 237 6.44 -1.23 0.55
CA HIS A 237 5.60 -2.26 -0.05
C HIS A 237 4.34 -2.54 0.77
N ARG A 238 3.23 -2.82 0.10
CA ARG A 238 1.95 -3.20 0.71
C ARG A 238 1.29 -4.27 -0.12
N VAL A 239 0.93 -5.37 0.53
CA VAL A 239 0.23 -6.49 -0.11
C VAL A 239 -1.09 -6.74 0.59
N ASN A 240 -2.16 -6.90 -0.18
CA ASN A 240 -3.46 -7.27 0.36
C ASN A 240 -4.14 -8.29 -0.56
N PHE A 241 -4.82 -9.25 0.06
CA PHE A 241 -5.64 -10.23 -0.65
C PHE A 241 -7.06 -10.17 -0.12
N SER A 242 -8.01 -9.98 -1.03
CA SER A 242 -9.44 -9.96 -0.74
C SER A 242 -10.13 -11.09 -1.49
N ASP A 243 -10.80 -11.98 -0.76
CA ASP A 243 -11.63 -13.02 -1.38
C ASP A 243 -12.97 -12.40 -1.82
N LEU A 244 -13.28 -12.50 -3.12
CA LEU A 244 -14.52 -12.01 -3.71
C LEU A 244 -15.62 -13.08 -3.73
N SER A 245 -15.33 -14.30 -3.30
CA SER A 245 -16.29 -15.40 -3.39
C SER A 245 -17.47 -15.20 -2.43
N ASN A 246 -18.57 -14.68 -2.97
CA ASN A 246 -19.86 -14.62 -2.30
C ASN A 246 -20.81 -15.57 -3.05
N HIS A 247 -20.94 -16.80 -2.54
CA HIS A 247 -21.84 -17.82 -3.11
C HIS A 247 -22.96 -18.16 -2.11
N PRO A 248 -23.92 -17.25 -1.87
CA PRO A 248 -25.07 -17.59 -1.05
C PRO A 248 -25.90 -18.67 -1.77
N GLY A 249 -26.08 -19.83 -1.12
CA GLY A 249 -26.98 -20.90 -1.59
C GLY A 249 -26.31 -22.04 -2.36
N ASP A 250 -25.04 -22.36 -2.09
CA ASP A 250 -24.45 -23.62 -2.58
C ASP A 250 -25.32 -24.81 -2.14
N SER A 251 -25.89 -25.50 -3.13
CA SER A 251 -26.99 -26.46 -2.95
C SER A 251 -26.51 -27.85 -2.49
N ARG A 252 -25.20 -28.07 -2.42
CA ARG A 252 -24.55 -29.35 -2.13
C ARG A 252 -23.24 -29.13 -1.37
N GLN A 253 -23.05 -29.85 -0.25
CA GLN A 253 -21.88 -29.71 0.63
C GLN A 253 -20.57 -30.20 -0.01
N ASP A 254 -20.67 -30.97 -1.08
CA ASP A 254 -19.58 -31.65 -1.80
C ASP A 254 -19.07 -30.88 -3.03
N ILE A 255 -19.82 -29.89 -3.53
CA ILE A 255 -19.46 -29.14 -4.75
C ILE A 255 -18.91 -27.77 -4.36
N TYR A 256 -17.64 -27.54 -4.66
CA TYR A 256 -16.99 -26.25 -4.45
C TYR A 256 -16.89 -25.48 -5.76
N ARG A 257 -17.59 -24.34 -5.84
CA ARG A 257 -17.45 -23.41 -6.96
C ARG A 257 -16.04 -22.84 -7.03
N LEU A 258 -15.66 -22.43 -8.24
CA LEU A 258 -14.47 -21.59 -8.41
C LEU A 258 -14.63 -20.30 -7.59
N ARG A 259 -13.55 -19.94 -6.91
CA ARG A 259 -13.44 -18.73 -6.11
C ARG A 259 -12.63 -17.70 -6.85
N ARG A 260 -12.83 -16.44 -6.50
CA ARG A 260 -12.06 -15.32 -7.04
C ARG A 260 -11.40 -14.58 -5.91
N CYS A 261 -10.13 -14.24 -6.07
CA CYS A 261 -9.40 -13.42 -5.13
C CYS A 261 -8.76 -12.24 -5.87
N ILE A 262 -8.87 -11.04 -5.31
CA ILE A 262 -8.08 -9.89 -5.77
C ILE A 262 -6.86 -9.77 -4.86
N GLY A 263 -5.68 -9.84 -5.45
CA GLY A 263 -4.42 -9.45 -4.83
C GLY A 263 -4.02 -8.06 -5.32
N THR A 264 -3.75 -7.14 -4.39
CA THR A 264 -3.20 -5.81 -4.69
C THR A 264 -1.80 -5.69 -4.11
N TYR A 265 -0.87 -5.12 -4.89
CA TYR A 265 0.49 -4.82 -4.46
C TYR A 265 0.83 -3.37 -4.81
N GLU A 266 1.29 -2.61 -3.84
CA GLU A 266 1.76 -1.24 -4.02
C GLU A 266 3.18 -1.11 -3.49
N CYS A 267 4.07 -0.45 -4.25
CA CYS A 267 5.42 -0.15 -3.77
C CYS A 267 5.99 1.09 -4.46
N ALA A 268 7.04 1.66 -3.86
CA ALA A 268 8.00 2.53 -4.52
C ALA A 268 9.24 1.72 -4.93
N ILE A 269 9.93 2.19 -5.97
CA ILE A 269 11.22 1.64 -6.39
C ILE A 269 12.31 2.65 -6.07
N ASP A 270 13.38 2.19 -5.42
CA ASP A 270 14.54 3.00 -5.10
C ASP A 270 15.29 3.41 -6.37
N ILE A 271 15.25 4.70 -6.69
CA ILE A 271 15.81 5.29 -7.91
C ILE A 271 17.33 5.16 -7.98
N ASP A 272 18.01 5.08 -6.84
CA ASP A 272 19.46 4.98 -6.77
C ASP A 272 19.94 3.55 -7.07
N VAL A 273 19.04 2.56 -6.93
CA VAL A 273 19.33 1.14 -7.22
C VAL A 273 18.80 0.71 -8.58
N SER A 274 17.56 1.06 -8.92
CA SER A 274 16.96 0.72 -10.21
C SER A 274 15.96 1.77 -10.66
N THR A 275 15.91 2.01 -11.98
CA THR A 275 14.90 2.88 -12.61
C THR A 275 13.91 2.10 -13.46
N ASP A 276 14.14 0.80 -13.66
CA ASP A 276 13.32 -0.07 -14.51
C ASP A 276 12.19 -0.71 -13.71
N LEU A 277 11.01 -0.08 -13.80
CA LEU A 277 9.79 -0.54 -13.15
C LEU A 277 9.26 -1.85 -13.76
N TYR A 278 9.50 -2.08 -15.05
CA TYR A 278 8.98 -3.25 -15.76
C TYR A 278 9.77 -4.50 -15.36
N ASP A 279 11.10 -4.41 -15.32
CA ASP A 279 11.94 -5.50 -14.86
C ASP A 279 11.67 -5.83 -13.38
N ALA A 280 11.49 -4.82 -12.53
CA ALA A 280 11.09 -5.00 -11.13
C ALA A 280 9.74 -5.73 -11.03
N PHE A 281 8.77 -5.37 -11.86
CA PHE A 281 7.48 -6.06 -11.92
C PHE A 281 7.62 -7.53 -12.32
N GLU A 282 8.20 -7.79 -13.50
CA GLU A 282 8.19 -9.12 -14.13
C GLU A 282 9.06 -10.14 -13.37
N LYS A 283 10.22 -9.69 -12.86
CA LYS A 283 11.22 -10.56 -12.21
C LYS A 283 11.04 -10.67 -10.70
N LYS A 284 10.47 -9.66 -10.04
CA LYS A 284 10.39 -9.58 -8.58
C LYS A 284 8.95 -9.61 -8.06
N VAL A 285 8.14 -8.59 -8.38
CA VAL A 285 6.81 -8.42 -7.77
C VAL A 285 5.79 -9.47 -8.22
N ARG A 286 5.74 -9.79 -9.53
CA ARG A 286 4.83 -10.79 -10.07
C ARG A 286 5.01 -12.18 -9.45
N PRO A 287 6.20 -12.80 -9.47
CA PRO A 287 6.36 -14.13 -8.87
C PRO A 287 6.11 -14.12 -7.36
N HIS A 288 6.44 -13.01 -6.67
CA HIS A 288 6.16 -12.85 -5.25
C HIS A 288 4.66 -12.83 -4.94
N LEU A 289 3.86 -12.04 -5.67
CA LEU A 289 2.40 -12.01 -5.51
C LEU A 289 1.75 -13.38 -5.70
N ILE A 290 2.25 -14.16 -6.66
CA ILE A 290 1.74 -15.48 -6.97
C ILE A 290 2.11 -16.48 -5.87
N ALA A 291 3.36 -16.45 -5.40
CA ALA A 291 3.78 -17.28 -4.29
C ALA A 291 3.00 -16.95 -3.00
N HIS A 292 2.73 -15.67 -2.71
CA HIS A 292 1.88 -15.28 -1.59
C HIS A 292 0.44 -15.77 -1.75
N PHE A 293 -0.12 -15.69 -2.95
CA PHE A 293 -1.44 -16.23 -3.24
C PHE A 293 -1.48 -17.74 -2.99
N GLU A 294 -0.51 -18.50 -3.50
CA GLU A 294 -0.40 -19.94 -3.31
C GLU A 294 -0.24 -20.32 -1.82
N ALA A 295 0.60 -19.58 -1.09
CA ALA A 295 0.83 -19.81 0.34
C ALA A 295 -0.43 -19.56 1.18
N ASN A 296 -1.17 -18.49 0.88
CA ASN A 296 -2.36 -18.08 1.62
C ASN A 296 -3.58 -18.96 1.31
N PHE A 297 -3.85 -19.25 0.04
CA PHE A 297 -5.08 -19.92 -0.39
C PHE A 297 -4.91 -21.41 -0.68
N LYS A 298 -3.68 -21.88 -0.92
CA LYS A 298 -3.35 -23.28 -1.25
C LYS A 298 -4.27 -23.86 -2.35
N PRO A 299 -4.37 -23.19 -3.52
CA PRO A 299 -5.26 -23.62 -4.58
C PRO A 299 -4.87 -25.00 -5.12
N THR A 300 -5.85 -25.82 -5.51
CA THR A 300 -5.58 -27.08 -6.23
C THR A 300 -5.17 -26.78 -7.67
N VAL A 301 -5.92 -25.88 -8.31
CA VAL A 301 -5.65 -25.32 -9.64
C VAL A 301 -6.06 -23.83 -9.58
N PHE A 302 -5.29 -22.95 -10.23
CA PHE A 302 -5.65 -21.55 -10.37
C PHE A 302 -5.23 -21.02 -11.74
N ALA A 303 -5.79 -19.87 -12.11
CA ALA A 303 -5.36 -19.08 -13.24
C ALA A 303 -5.50 -17.58 -12.91
N LEU A 304 -4.78 -16.75 -13.65
CA LEU A 304 -4.90 -15.30 -13.56
C LEU A 304 -5.98 -14.83 -14.54
N ASP A 305 -7.11 -14.35 -14.02
CA ASP A 305 -8.28 -13.91 -14.79
C ASP A 305 -8.05 -12.51 -15.37
N SER A 306 -7.44 -11.61 -14.58
CA SER A 306 -7.04 -10.29 -15.07
C SER A 306 -5.81 -9.77 -14.34
N LYS A 307 -5.05 -8.92 -15.04
CA LYS A 307 -3.92 -8.16 -14.52
C LYS A 307 -4.10 -6.70 -14.88
N LYS A 308 -3.91 -5.82 -13.91
CA LYS A 308 -3.71 -4.39 -14.15
C LYS A 308 -2.43 -3.96 -13.45
N VAL A 309 -1.57 -3.26 -14.19
CA VAL A 309 -0.35 -2.67 -13.64
C VAL A 309 -0.35 -1.19 -14.03
N SER A 310 -0.16 -0.33 -13.03
CA SER A 310 0.00 1.10 -13.21
C SER A 310 1.40 1.49 -12.78
N TYR A 311 2.12 2.17 -13.67
CA TYR A 311 3.45 2.70 -13.43
C TYR A 311 3.40 4.22 -13.33
N ASP A 312 3.90 4.76 -12.23
CA ASP A 312 4.18 6.18 -12.09
C ASP A 312 5.70 6.37 -12.23
N GLU A 313 6.13 6.75 -13.43
CA GLU A 313 7.56 6.96 -13.71
C GLU A 313 8.15 8.19 -13.01
N THR A 314 7.31 9.13 -12.56
CA THR A 314 7.76 10.37 -11.90
C THR A 314 8.04 10.12 -10.44
N ALA A 315 7.09 9.48 -9.74
CA ALA A 315 7.26 9.11 -8.34
C ALA A 315 8.01 7.77 -8.17
N LYS A 316 8.34 7.08 -9.26
CA LYS A 316 8.88 5.71 -9.29
C LYS A 316 8.04 4.74 -8.44
N ARG A 317 6.71 4.86 -8.54
CA ARG A 317 5.76 3.97 -7.84
C ARG A 317 5.09 3.02 -8.80
N MET A 318 4.70 1.86 -8.28
CA MET A 318 3.95 0.86 -9.01
C MET A 318 2.75 0.39 -8.18
N SER A 319 1.62 0.20 -8.84
CA SER A 319 0.43 -0.44 -8.29
C SER A 319 0.02 -1.60 -9.20
N VAL A 320 -0.15 -2.77 -8.61
CA VAL A 320 -0.50 -4.03 -9.29
C VAL A 320 -1.79 -4.56 -8.71
N GLU A 321 -2.73 -4.93 -9.57
CA GLU A 321 -3.97 -5.64 -9.23
C GLU A 321 -4.04 -6.94 -10.03
N PHE A 322 -4.04 -8.06 -9.33
CA PHE A 322 -4.20 -9.39 -9.88
C PHE A 322 -5.55 -9.96 -9.45
N GLN A 323 -6.35 -10.42 -10.40
CA GLN A 323 -7.54 -11.21 -10.12
C GLN A 323 -7.24 -12.67 -10.39
N PHE A 324 -7.20 -13.46 -9.32
CA PHE A 324 -7.05 -14.91 -9.38
C PHE A 324 -8.42 -15.56 -9.45
N ILE A 325 -8.55 -16.58 -10.31
CA ILE A 325 -9.64 -17.55 -10.24
C ILE A 325 -9.05 -18.90 -9.85
N TYR A 326 -9.61 -19.53 -8.82
CA TYR A 326 -9.00 -20.73 -8.26
C TYR A 326 -10.02 -21.73 -7.72
N GLN A 327 -9.55 -22.97 -7.66
CA GLN A 327 -10.23 -24.08 -7.02
C GLN A 327 -9.69 -24.22 -5.60
N ALA A 328 -10.58 -24.16 -4.60
CA ALA A 328 -10.21 -24.27 -3.18
C ALA A 328 -9.47 -25.60 -2.88
N PRO A 329 -8.67 -25.68 -1.80
CA PRO A 329 -8.04 -26.93 -1.42
C PRO A 329 -9.08 -28.03 -1.14
N LYS A 330 -8.80 -29.26 -1.59
CA LYS A 330 -9.64 -30.46 -1.41
C LYS A 330 -10.99 -30.46 -2.15
N SER A 331 -11.21 -29.52 -3.07
CA SER A 331 -12.38 -29.56 -3.95
C SER A 331 -12.28 -30.71 -4.96
N GLU A 332 -13.40 -31.36 -5.23
CA GLU A 332 -13.50 -32.28 -6.38
C GLU A 332 -13.42 -31.53 -7.70
N ALA A 333 -13.11 -32.24 -8.79
CA ALA A 333 -12.99 -31.65 -10.13
C ALA A 333 -14.29 -30.94 -10.57
N VAL A 334 -15.45 -31.34 -10.06
CA VAL A 334 -16.74 -30.74 -10.38
C VAL A 334 -16.92 -29.42 -9.64
N VAL A 335 -17.06 -28.33 -10.39
CA VAL A 335 -17.21 -26.97 -9.82
C VAL A 335 -18.64 -26.44 -9.87
N GLU A 336 -19.43 -26.89 -10.84
CA GLU A 336 -20.83 -26.46 -10.96
C GLU A 336 -21.68 -27.57 -11.58
N ILE A 337 -22.89 -27.76 -11.02
CA ILE A 337 -23.90 -28.65 -11.57
C ILE A 337 -25.24 -27.90 -11.60
N ALA A 338 -25.80 -27.73 -12.79
CA ALA A 338 -27.18 -27.30 -12.99
C ALA A 338 -27.98 -28.45 -13.61
N GLN A 339 -29.10 -28.81 -13.00
CA GLN A 339 -29.97 -29.89 -13.49
C GLN A 339 -31.42 -29.44 -13.48
N SER A 340 -32.17 -29.88 -14.50
CA SER A 340 -33.61 -29.66 -14.60
C SER A 340 -34.29 -30.91 -15.17
N CYS A 341 -35.58 -31.03 -14.85
CA CYS A 341 -36.45 -32.10 -15.35
C CYS A 341 -37.75 -31.45 -15.84
N ALA A 342 -38.10 -31.69 -17.09
CA ALA A 342 -39.36 -31.24 -17.70
C ALA A 342 -40.20 -32.46 -18.12
N PHE A 343 -41.52 -32.32 -18.06
CA PHE A 343 -42.45 -33.35 -18.53
C PHE A 343 -43.16 -32.85 -19.77
N ARG A 344 -43.30 -33.74 -20.75
CA ARG A 344 -44.04 -33.48 -21.97
C ARG A 344 -44.99 -34.64 -22.23
N GLU A 345 -46.27 -34.33 -22.34
CA GLU A 345 -47.29 -35.31 -22.69
C GLU A 345 -47.72 -35.07 -24.14
N SER A 346 -47.64 -36.12 -24.97
CA SER A 346 -48.16 -36.11 -26.33
C SER A 346 -49.27 -37.14 -26.43
N ARG A 347 -50.44 -36.72 -26.95
CA ARG A 347 -51.60 -37.59 -27.16
C ARG A 347 -51.90 -37.66 -28.64
N THR A 348 -51.97 -38.86 -29.19
CA THR A 348 -52.65 -39.08 -30.47
C THR A 348 -54.12 -39.38 -30.20
N ILE A 349 -55.00 -38.89 -31.06
CA ILE A 349 -56.40 -39.30 -31.08
C ILE A 349 -56.55 -40.10 -32.36
N ASP A 350 -56.84 -41.39 -32.21
CA ASP A 350 -57.09 -42.25 -33.35
C ASP A 350 -58.60 -42.26 -33.61
N TYR A 351 -58.98 -41.90 -34.83
CA TYR A 351 -60.37 -41.90 -35.26
C TYR A 351 -60.66 -43.19 -36.00
N THR A 352 -61.38 -44.11 -35.34
CA THR A 352 -61.78 -45.39 -35.93
C THR A 352 -63.17 -45.25 -36.57
N PRO A 353 -63.34 -45.46 -37.89
CA PRO A 353 -64.64 -45.40 -38.54
C PRO A 353 -65.60 -46.46 -37.99
N VAL A 354 -66.86 -46.10 -37.75
CA VAL A 354 -67.87 -47.07 -37.28
C VAL A 354 -68.66 -47.60 -38.46
N HIS A 355 -68.40 -48.86 -38.86
CA HIS A 355 -69.19 -49.54 -39.88
C HIS A 355 -70.65 -49.69 -39.40
N GLY A 356 -71.61 -49.18 -40.18
CA GLY A 356 -73.06 -49.30 -39.92
C GLY A 356 -73.74 -48.05 -39.34
N LYS A 357 -73.07 -46.89 -39.29
CA LYS A 357 -73.67 -45.59 -38.94
C LYS A 357 -73.52 -44.57 -40.09
N ASN A 358 -73.95 -43.32 -39.89
CA ASN A 358 -73.78 -42.22 -40.86
C ASN A 358 -72.31 -42.07 -41.26
N GLU A 359 -72.06 -41.67 -42.51
CA GLU A 359 -70.74 -41.59 -43.19
C GLU A 359 -69.64 -40.85 -42.40
N PHE A 360 -70.01 -39.98 -41.45
CA PHE A 360 -69.08 -39.23 -40.60
C PHE A 360 -68.97 -39.74 -39.15
N SER A 361 -69.47 -40.94 -38.87
CA SER A 361 -69.43 -41.50 -37.50
C SER A 361 -68.08 -42.18 -37.24
N MET A 362 -67.29 -41.60 -36.34
CA MET A 362 -66.02 -42.15 -35.88
C MET A 362 -66.03 -42.33 -34.36
N ASN A 363 -65.43 -43.41 -33.87
CA ASN A 363 -65.04 -43.50 -32.47
C ASN A 363 -63.71 -42.74 -32.32
N ALA A 364 -63.68 -41.74 -31.43
CA ALA A 364 -62.44 -41.08 -31.04
C ALA A 364 -61.83 -41.90 -29.91
N ASP A 365 -60.91 -42.79 -30.27
CA ASP A 365 -60.16 -43.55 -29.29
C ASP A 365 -59.04 -42.63 -28.76
N PRO A 366 -58.92 -42.43 -27.44
CA PRO A 366 -57.75 -41.80 -26.88
C PRO A 366 -56.59 -42.73 -27.25
N GLY A 367 -55.81 -42.33 -28.25
CA GLY A 367 -54.68 -43.10 -28.72
C GLY A 367 -53.61 -43.22 -27.63
N TRP A 368 -52.46 -43.73 -28.02
CA TRP A 368 -51.36 -43.93 -27.09
C TRP A 368 -50.93 -42.58 -26.49
N THR A 369 -51.04 -42.48 -25.17
CA THR A 369 -50.45 -41.33 -24.46
C THR A 369 -48.97 -41.62 -24.29
N VAL A 370 -48.15 -40.80 -24.92
CA VAL A 370 -46.70 -40.85 -24.78
C VAL A 370 -46.30 -39.77 -23.79
N LEU A 371 -45.84 -40.19 -22.61
CA LEU A 371 -45.29 -39.30 -21.62
C LEU A 371 -43.76 -39.32 -21.72
N HIS A 372 -43.19 -38.15 -22.00
CA HIS A 372 -41.75 -37.93 -22.01
C HIS A 372 -41.33 -37.16 -20.76
N ARG A 373 -40.17 -37.54 -20.24
CA ARG A 373 -39.44 -36.84 -19.19
C ARG A 373 -38.08 -36.44 -19.77
N ILE A 374 -37.82 -35.15 -19.81
CA ILE A 374 -36.63 -34.56 -20.40
C ILE A 374 -35.77 -34.07 -19.26
N TRP A 375 -34.66 -34.75 -19.03
CA TRP A 375 -33.62 -34.32 -18.11
C TRP A 375 -32.61 -33.50 -18.87
N SER A 376 -32.29 -32.32 -18.35
CA SER A 376 -31.19 -31.51 -18.85
C SER A 376 -30.20 -31.27 -17.73
N ARG A 377 -28.91 -31.43 -18.02
CA ARG A 377 -27.82 -31.20 -17.07
C ARG A 377 -26.69 -30.44 -17.73
N VAL A 378 -26.15 -29.48 -17.01
CA VAL A 378 -24.88 -28.83 -17.33
C VAL A 378 -23.95 -29.08 -16.15
N VAL A 379 -22.77 -29.64 -16.42
CA VAL A 379 -21.69 -29.81 -15.44
C VAL A 379 -20.47 -29.06 -15.92
N ILE A 380 -19.82 -28.34 -15.02
CA ILE A 380 -18.51 -27.74 -15.26
C ILE A 380 -17.51 -28.49 -14.41
N VAL A 381 -16.45 -29.00 -15.05
CA VAL A 381 -15.37 -29.76 -14.43
C VAL A 381 -14.04 -29.07 -14.71
N VAL A 382 -13.17 -28.96 -13.71
CA VAL A 382 -11.78 -28.52 -13.89
C VAL A 382 -10.98 -29.66 -14.52
N GLY A 383 -10.33 -29.38 -15.65
CA GLY A 383 -9.58 -30.36 -16.44
C GLY A 383 -10.35 -30.83 -17.68
N SER A 384 -10.19 -32.10 -18.02
CA SER A 384 -10.85 -32.74 -19.16
C SER A 384 -12.03 -33.58 -18.72
N GLU A 385 -13.09 -33.60 -19.51
CA GLU A 385 -14.24 -34.49 -19.31
C GLU A 385 -14.57 -35.20 -20.65
N ASN A 386 -15.16 -36.39 -20.57
CA ASN A 386 -15.58 -37.11 -21.77
C ASN A 386 -17.12 -37.06 -21.90
N PRO A 387 -17.66 -36.99 -23.14
CA PRO A 387 -19.08 -37.15 -23.36
C PRO A 387 -19.58 -38.47 -22.75
N LYS A 388 -20.74 -38.44 -22.10
CA LYS A 388 -21.34 -39.61 -21.48
C LYS A 388 -22.23 -40.35 -22.46
N VAL A 389 -21.98 -41.64 -22.58
CA VAL A 389 -22.81 -42.54 -23.39
C VAL A 389 -23.68 -43.37 -22.45
N ARG A 390 -24.99 -43.09 -22.45
CA ARG A 390 -25.96 -43.78 -21.58
C ARG A 390 -26.74 -44.87 -22.30
N ILE A 391 -26.78 -44.82 -23.63
CA ILE A 391 -27.36 -45.87 -24.49
C ILE A 391 -26.21 -46.69 -25.06
N ALA A 392 -25.57 -47.52 -24.21
CA ALA A 392 -24.53 -48.45 -24.63
C ALA A 392 -24.45 -49.66 -23.68
N GLU A 393 -23.84 -50.75 -24.16
CA GLU A 393 -23.65 -52.01 -23.41
C GLU A 393 -22.78 -51.82 -22.15
N LYS A 394 -21.95 -50.77 -22.13
CA LYS A 394 -21.14 -50.34 -20.98
C LYS A 394 -21.22 -48.81 -20.85
N PRO A 395 -22.09 -48.27 -19.97
CA PRO A 395 -22.10 -46.84 -19.71
C PRO A 395 -20.76 -46.43 -19.10
N LEU A 396 -20.05 -45.50 -19.75
CA LEU A 396 -18.83 -44.91 -19.22
C LEU A 396 -19.20 -43.76 -18.28
N ALA A 397 -18.88 -43.90 -17.00
CA ALA A 397 -18.95 -42.79 -16.07
C ALA A 397 -17.64 -42.00 -16.16
N GLY A 398 -17.71 -40.79 -16.73
CA GLY A 398 -16.66 -39.78 -16.53
C GLY A 398 -16.75 -39.12 -15.15
N ASP A 399 -15.77 -38.27 -14.83
CA ASP A 399 -15.53 -37.68 -13.50
C ASP A 399 -16.70 -36.84 -12.98
N ALA A 400 -17.50 -36.26 -13.88
CA ALA A 400 -18.72 -35.50 -13.56
C ALA A 400 -19.81 -36.27 -12.78
N GLY A 401 -19.63 -37.56 -12.49
CA GLY A 401 -20.58 -38.36 -11.70
C GLY A 401 -21.98 -38.53 -12.34
N PRO A 402 -22.92 -39.20 -11.65
CA PRO A 402 -24.28 -39.45 -12.17
C PRO A 402 -25.19 -38.21 -12.07
N PHE A 403 -26.37 -38.26 -12.71
CA PHE A 403 -27.47 -37.31 -12.44
C PHE A 403 -27.82 -37.30 -10.94
N SER A 404 -28.38 -36.19 -10.45
CA SER A 404 -28.79 -36.11 -9.04
C SER A 404 -29.84 -37.17 -8.74
N ASP A 405 -29.84 -37.57 -7.47
CA ASP A 405 -30.62 -38.70 -7.01
C ASP A 405 -32.13 -38.51 -7.21
N THR A 406 -32.65 -37.30 -7.05
CA THR A 406 -34.07 -37.02 -7.27
C THR A 406 -34.34 -35.55 -7.55
N ILE A 407 -35.10 -35.24 -8.61
CA ILE A 407 -35.69 -33.90 -8.84
C ILE A 407 -37.21 -34.03 -8.83
N GLY A 408 -37.89 -33.28 -7.97
CA GLY A 408 -39.35 -33.36 -7.84
C GLY A 408 -39.87 -34.75 -7.44
N GLY A 409 -39.08 -35.51 -6.66
CA GLY A 409 -39.41 -36.87 -6.23
C GLY A 409 -39.22 -37.95 -7.31
N GLN A 410 -38.66 -37.60 -8.46
CA GLN A 410 -38.36 -38.55 -9.53
C GLN A 410 -36.89 -38.96 -9.51
N ASP A 411 -36.63 -40.26 -9.58
CA ASP A 411 -35.27 -40.79 -9.75
C ASP A 411 -34.69 -40.39 -11.12
N GLY A 412 -33.44 -39.93 -11.09
CA GLY A 412 -32.66 -39.61 -12.29
C GLY A 412 -32.41 -40.83 -13.18
N PRO A 413 -32.06 -40.62 -14.46
CA PRO A 413 -31.91 -41.70 -15.45
C PRO A 413 -30.87 -42.76 -15.06
N ASP A 414 -29.91 -42.40 -14.21
CA ASP A 414 -28.79 -43.27 -13.79
C ASP A 414 -29.15 -44.27 -12.69
N LYS A 415 -30.24 -44.02 -11.97
CA LYS A 415 -30.70 -44.90 -10.89
C LYS A 415 -31.44 -46.12 -11.37
N HIS A 416 -31.83 -46.15 -12.65
CA HIS A 416 -32.56 -47.29 -13.18
C HIS A 416 -31.68 -48.56 -13.25
N GLY A 417 -30.38 -48.49 -12.98
CA GLY A 417 -29.45 -49.62 -12.94
C GLY A 417 -28.71 -49.79 -14.26
N GLY A 418 -27.37 -49.88 -14.21
CA GLY A 418 -26.44 -49.78 -15.37
C GLY A 418 -26.54 -50.86 -16.45
N LYS A 419 -27.62 -51.66 -16.45
CA LYS A 419 -27.99 -52.62 -17.49
C LYS A 419 -29.51 -52.61 -17.60
N ASN A 420 -30.14 -51.50 -17.98
CA ASN A 420 -31.58 -51.52 -18.20
C ASN A 420 -31.89 -52.20 -19.54
N PRO A 421 -32.31 -53.49 -19.57
CA PRO A 421 -33.13 -53.89 -20.68
C PRO A 421 -34.32 -52.95 -20.72
N VAL A 422 -34.76 -52.58 -21.93
CA VAL A 422 -36.00 -51.83 -22.13
C VAL A 422 -37.08 -52.52 -21.30
N ARG A 423 -37.57 -51.83 -20.26
CA ARG A 423 -38.56 -52.39 -19.36
C ARG A 423 -39.88 -52.42 -20.12
N PRO A 424 -40.65 -53.51 -20.02
CA PRO A 424 -41.98 -53.58 -20.63
C PRO A 424 -42.91 -52.48 -20.06
N GLU A 425 -42.68 -52.08 -18.80
CA GLU A 425 -43.39 -51.00 -18.14
C GLU A 425 -42.42 -50.09 -17.36
N GLY A 426 -42.70 -48.79 -17.35
CA GLY A 426 -41.92 -47.77 -16.64
C GLY A 426 -41.17 -46.80 -17.57
N TRP A 427 -40.31 -45.98 -16.98
CA TRP A 427 -39.47 -45.03 -17.70
C TRP A 427 -38.31 -45.75 -18.40
N ASN A 428 -38.20 -45.54 -19.70
CA ASN A 428 -37.10 -46.06 -20.52
C ASN A 428 -36.38 -44.89 -21.19
N VAL A 429 -35.05 -44.86 -21.11
CA VAL A 429 -34.24 -43.89 -21.87
C VAL A 429 -34.37 -44.21 -23.36
N ILE A 430 -34.92 -43.29 -24.13
CA ILE A 430 -35.08 -43.41 -25.59
C ILE A 430 -34.06 -42.57 -26.35
N GLU A 431 -33.57 -41.50 -25.74
CA GLU A 431 -32.59 -40.60 -26.32
C GLU A 431 -31.65 -40.09 -25.23
N SER A 432 -30.37 -40.01 -25.55
CA SER A 432 -29.34 -39.44 -24.68
C SER A 432 -28.34 -38.71 -25.55
N THR A 433 -28.32 -37.38 -25.44
CA THR A 433 -27.31 -36.54 -26.06
C THR A 433 -26.34 -36.06 -24.98
N SER A 434 -25.05 -36.10 -25.29
CA SER A 434 -24.00 -35.62 -24.41
C SER A 434 -22.93 -34.96 -25.25
N GLU A 435 -22.61 -33.73 -24.89
CA GLU A 435 -21.61 -32.91 -25.56
C GLU A 435 -20.67 -32.32 -24.51
N VAL A 436 -19.37 -32.35 -24.78
CA VAL A 436 -18.37 -31.66 -23.96
C VAL A 436 -17.79 -30.52 -24.76
N VAL A 437 -17.82 -29.33 -24.17
CA VAL A 437 -17.21 -28.13 -24.71
C VAL A 437 -16.09 -27.71 -23.77
N ASP A 438 -14.86 -27.74 -24.24
CA ASP A 438 -13.73 -27.17 -23.50
C ASP A 438 -13.78 -25.65 -23.53
N THR A 439 -13.59 -25.05 -22.38
CA THR A 439 -13.44 -23.62 -22.17
C THR A 439 -12.18 -23.37 -21.38
N TYR A 440 -11.39 -22.38 -21.78
CA TYR A 440 -10.18 -22.00 -21.06
C TYR A 440 -10.44 -20.66 -20.36
N ILE A 441 -10.16 -20.59 -19.06
CA ILE A 441 -10.27 -19.36 -18.28
C ILE A 441 -8.88 -18.92 -17.85
N GLY A 442 -8.64 -17.62 -17.93
CA GLY A 442 -7.39 -16.97 -17.58
C GLY A 442 -6.55 -16.60 -18.79
N ASP A 443 -5.52 -15.81 -18.51
CA ASP A 443 -4.60 -15.29 -19.51
C ASP A 443 -3.46 -16.31 -19.78
N SER A 444 -3.34 -16.73 -21.04
CA SER A 444 -2.30 -17.66 -21.48
C SER A 444 -0.88 -17.15 -21.29
N GLU A 445 -0.67 -15.84 -21.26
CA GLU A 445 0.66 -15.24 -21.15
C GLU A 445 1.10 -15.05 -19.70
N LEU A 446 0.14 -14.98 -18.76
CA LEU A 446 0.44 -14.48 -17.42
C LEU A 446 0.73 -15.55 -16.40
N HIS A 447 0.03 -16.69 -16.41
CA HIS A 447 0.43 -17.88 -15.63
C HIS A 447 -0.33 -19.14 -16.09
N GLY A 448 -0.64 -19.21 -17.38
CA GLY A 448 -1.39 -20.30 -18.00
C GLY A 448 -2.90 -20.17 -17.84
N GLN A 449 -3.61 -21.05 -18.54
CA GLN A 449 -5.07 -21.10 -18.54
C GLN A 449 -5.55 -22.31 -17.75
N MET A 450 -6.61 -22.12 -16.97
CA MET A 450 -7.36 -23.21 -16.37
C MET A 450 -8.31 -23.77 -17.44
N ARG A 451 -8.11 -25.04 -17.81
CA ARG A 451 -9.06 -25.76 -18.65
C ARG A 451 -10.28 -26.15 -17.84
N LEU A 452 -11.46 -25.81 -18.33
CA LEU A 452 -12.75 -26.27 -17.82
C LEU A 452 -13.49 -27.01 -18.93
N ALA A 453 -13.98 -28.21 -18.62
CA ALA A 453 -14.84 -28.94 -19.50
C ALA A 453 -16.30 -28.71 -19.10
N ARG A 454 -17.11 -28.17 -20.02
CA ARG A 454 -18.56 -28.04 -19.85
C ARG A 454 -19.26 -29.23 -20.51
N LEU A 455 -19.79 -30.12 -19.70
CA LEU A 455 -20.60 -31.25 -20.12
C LEU A 455 -22.08 -30.84 -20.17
N ASN A 456 -22.66 -30.80 -21.35
CA ASN A 456 -24.09 -30.62 -21.57
C ASN A 456 -24.73 -31.97 -21.87
N GLU A 457 -25.73 -32.37 -21.08
CA GLU A 457 -26.45 -33.61 -21.26
C GLU A 457 -27.95 -33.36 -21.39
N THR A 458 -28.59 -34.03 -22.35
CA THR A 458 -30.04 -34.16 -22.37
C THR A 458 -30.42 -35.63 -22.48
N VAL A 459 -31.24 -36.10 -21.55
CA VAL A 459 -31.75 -37.47 -21.53
C VAL A 459 -33.26 -37.43 -21.62
N ILE A 460 -33.82 -38.07 -22.64
CA ILE A 460 -35.26 -38.22 -22.81
C ILE A 460 -35.64 -39.64 -22.42
N GLU A 461 -36.50 -39.74 -21.43
CA GLU A 461 -37.15 -40.99 -21.06
C GLU A 461 -38.60 -40.98 -21.52
N GLN A 462 -39.05 -42.14 -22.01
CA GLN A 462 -40.44 -42.37 -22.36
C GLN A 462 -41.05 -43.35 -21.37
N TYR A 463 -42.21 -42.99 -20.83
CA TYR A 463 -42.98 -43.91 -20.00
C TYR A 463 -43.68 -44.93 -20.90
N HIS A 464 -43.30 -46.18 -20.77
CA HIS A 464 -44.01 -47.29 -21.40
C HIS A 464 -45.01 -47.85 -20.40
N ARG A 465 -46.28 -47.91 -20.79
CA ARG A 465 -47.30 -48.68 -20.10
C ARG A 465 -47.91 -49.61 -21.13
N ALA A 466 -48.07 -50.89 -20.78
CA ALA A 466 -48.93 -51.73 -21.59
C ALA A 466 -50.31 -51.06 -21.68
N PRO A 467 -50.97 -51.05 -22.86
CA PRO A 467 -52.35 -50.60 -22.93
C PRO A 467 -53.12 -51.51 -21.98
N ASP A 468 -53.77 -50.94 -20.98
CA ASP A 468 -54.59 -51.71 -20.04
C ASP A 468 -55.55 -52.54 -20.90
N GLN A 469 -55.37 -53.86 -20.94
CA GLN A 469 -56.26 -54.77 -21.67
C GLN A 469 -57.65 -54.82 -21.04
N THR A 470 -57.86 -54.15 -19.90
CA THR A 470 -59.18 -53.87 -19.40
C THR A 470 -59.85 -52.92 -20.37
N THR A 471 -60.84 -53.46 -21.09
CA THR A 471 -62.01 -52.75 -21.58
C THR A 471 -62.67 -52.01 -20.43
N GLU A 472 -62.01 -50.98 -19.89
CA GLU A 472 -62.71 -50.02 -19.06
C GLU A 472 -63.63 -49.26 -20.00
N PRO A 473 -64.94 -49.28 -19.75
CA PRO A 473 -65.86 -48.51 -20.55
C PRO A 473 -65.39 -47.05 -20.51
N PRO A 474 -65.45 -46.32 -21.64
CA PRO A 474 -65.02 -44.94 -21.70
C PRO A 474 -65.60 -44.20 -20.49
N ILE A 475 -64.78 -43.41 -19.80
CA ILE A 475 -65.20 -42.55 -18.70
C ILE A 475 -66.43 -41.78 -19.19
N GLN A 476 -67.62 -42.24 -18.81
CA GLN A 476 -68.83 -41.48 -19.02
C GLN A 476 -68.62 -40.26 -18.16
N ARG A 477 -68.36 -39.11 -18.80
CA ARG A 477 -68.55 -37.81 -18.16
C ARG A 477 -69.95 -37.86 -17.57
N GLY A 478 -70.02 -38.04 -16.26
CA GLY A 478 -71.27 -37.98 -15.53
C GLY A 478 -71.94 -36.68 -15.95
N ALA A 479 -73.02 -36.79 -16.71
CA ALA A 479 -73.86 -35.67 -17.03
C ALA A 479 -74.25 -35.07 -15.69
N LYS A 480 -73.72 -33.87 -15.39
CA LYS A 480 -74.22 -33.04 -14.30
C LYS A 480 -75.71 -32.91 -14.57
N LYS A 481 -76.55 -33.56 -13.75
CA LYS A 481 -77.98 -33.29 -13.73
C LYS A 481 -78.13 -31.78 -13.54
N PRO A 482 -78.88 -31.06 -14.39
CA PRO A 482 -79.23 -29.69 -14.08
C PRO A 482 -80.04 -29.72 -12.79
N GLY A 483 -79.52 -29.08 -11.74
CA GLY A 483 -80.28 -28.83 -10.53
C GLY A 483 -81.44 -27.90 -10.87
N LYS A 484 -82.63 -28.26 -10.36
CA LYS A 484 -83.76 -27.35 -10.24
C LYS A 484 -83.54 -26.39 -9.08
#